data_AF-A0A956AZG8-F1
#
_entry.id   AF-A0A956AZG8-F1
#
_cell.length_a   1.000
_cell.length_b   1.000
_cell.length_c   1.000
_cell.angle_alpha   90.00
_cell.angle_beta   90.00
_cell.angle_gamma   90.00
#
_symmetry.space_group_name_H-M   'P 1'
#
loop_
_entity.id
_entity.type
_entity.pdbx_description
1 polymer ?
#
loop_
_entity_poly.entity_id
_entity_poly.type
_entity_poly.pdbx_seq_one_letter_code
_entity_poly.pdbx_strand_id
1 'polypeptide(L)' 'TINLSISDTLSRTVLTSATTFLAVLAIYIFGGGIIQNFAFAMLIGVVVGTYSSIYIASPAVLGMDNYLKSRAQAA' A
#
# COMPACT_ATOMS: atom_id res chain seq x y z
N THR A 1 0.06 -22.12 3.45
CA THR A 1 0.86 -21.27 4.38
C THR A 1 1.19 -19.93 3.75
N ILE A 2 1.68 -19.86 2.51
CA ILE A 2 2.09 -18.60 1.84
C ILE A 2 0.94 -17.57 1.76
N ASN A 3 -0.29 -17.99 1.45
CA ASN A 3 -1.45 -17.08 1.38
C ASN A 3 -1.81 -16.41 2.72
N LEU A 4 -1.55 -17.08 3.85
CA LEU A 4 -1.79 -16.53 5.19
C LEU A 4 -0.75 -15.44 5.50
N SER A 5 0.53 -15.69 5.19
CA SER A 5 1.63 -14.73 5.38
C SER A 5 1.52 -13.49 4.49
N ILE A 6 0.99 -13.65 3.26
CA ILE A 6 0.68 -12.53 2.37
C ILE A 6 -0.42 -11.67 3.00
N SER A 7 -1.52 -12.28 3.46
CA SER A 7 -2.65 -11.56 4.07
C SER A 7 -2.28 -10.84 5.37
N ASP A 8 -1.39 -11.42 6.18
CA ASP A 8 -0.86 -10.81 7.42
C ASP A 8 0.03 -9.59 7.12
N THR A 9 0.91 -9.71 6.14
CA THR A 9 1.81 -8.61 5.75
C THR A 9 1.03 -7.50 5.02
N LEU A 10 0.00 -7.88 4.27
CA LEU A 10 -0.90 -6.95 3.59
C LEU A 10 -1.76 -6.19 4.61
N SER A 11 -2.26 -6.85 5.65
CA SER A 11 -2.98 -6.16 6.74
C SER A 11 -2.10 -5.14 7.46
N ARG A 12 -0.83 -5.48 7.71
CA ARG A 12 0.13 -4.54 8.33
C ARG A 12 0.44 -3.34 7.41
N THR A 13 0.62 -3.56 6.12
CA THR A 13 0.91 -2.48 5.14
C THR A 13 -0.30 -1.58 4.87
N VAL A 14 -1.51 -2.14 4.87
CA VAL A 14 -2.75 -1.35 4.82
C VAL A 14 -2.91 -0.52 6.08
N LEU A 15 -2.64 -1.09 7.27
CA LEU A 15 -2.73 -0.34 8.51
C LEU A 15 -1.74 0.82 8.59
N THR A 16 -0.48 0.60 8.19
CA THR A 16 0.53 1.67 8.19
C THR A 16 0.25 2.75 7.14
N SER A 17 -0.18 2.38 5.94
CA SER A 17 -0.56 3.36 4.91
C SER A 17 -1.79 4.19 5.34
N ALA A 18 -2.80 3.55 5.94
CA ALA A 18 -3.99 4.24 6.45
C ALA A 18 -3.68 5.21 7.60
N THR A 19 -2.82 4.83 8.54
CA THR A 19 -2.41 5.75 9.63
C THR A 19 -1.57 6.90 9.10
N THR A 20 -0.71 6.67 8.11
CA THR A 20 0.06 7.74 7.45
C THR A 20 -0.88 8.72 6.73
N PHE A 21 -1.90 8.20 6.04
CA PHE A 21 -2.92 9.04 5.38
C PHE A 21 -3.68 9.90 6.38
N LEU A 22 -4.15 9.32 7.49
CA LEU A 22 -4.83 10.06 8.56
C LEU A 22 -3.93 11.14 9.19
N ALA A 23 -2.66 10.83 9.43
CA ALA A 23 -1.70 11.78 9.98
C ALA A 23 -1.45 12.97 9.04
N VAL A 24 -1.21 12.71 7.76
CA VAL A 24 -1.00 13.76 6.74
C VAL A 24 -2.28 14.58 6.54
N LEU A 25 -3.46 13.95 6.58
CA LEU A 25 -4.74 14.65 6.50
C LEU A 25 -4.95 15.60 7.70
N ALA A 26 -4.61 15.17 8.91
CA ALA A 26 -4.64 16.03 10.09
C ALA A 26 -3.67 17.22 9.94
N ILE A 27 -2.44 16.98 9.46
CA ILE A 27 -1.47 18.05 9.19
C ILE A 27 -1.96 18.98 8.07
N TYR A 28 -2.69 18.48 7.08
CA TYR A 28 -3.22 19.33 6.01
C TYR A 28 -4.36 20.24 6.50
N ILE A 29 -5.22 19.76 7.40
CA ILE A 29 -6.35 20.53 7.96
C ILE A 29 -5.88 21.51 9.05
N PHE A 30 -4.98 21.08 9.93
CA PHE A 30 -4.53 21.86 11.09
C PHE A 30 -3.17 22.55 10.90
N GLY A 31 -2.35 22.12 9.95
CA GLY A 31 -1.02 22.64 9.68
C GLY A 31 -1.09 23.87 8.79
N GLY A 32 -1.10 25.05 9.39
CA GLY A 32 -1.05 26.32 8.68
C GLY A 32 0.34 26.66 8.12
N GLY A 33 0.37 27.63 7.20
CA GLY A 33 1.61 28.20 6.65
C GLY A 33 2.30 27.27 5.64
N ILE A 34 3.63 27.14 5.76
CA ILE A 34 4.46 26.40 4.79
C ILE A 34 4.18 24.89 4.78
N ILE A 35 3.69 24.36 5.91
CA ILE A 35 3.47 22.93 6.15
C ILE A 35 2.28 22.42 5.34
N GLN A 36 1.31 23.29 5.02
CA GLN A 36 0.14 22.95 4.22
C GLN A 36 0.53 22.52 2.79
N ASN A 37 1.46 23.24 2.16
CA ASN A 37 1.94 22.91 0.82
C ASN A 37 2.74 21.60 0.81
N PHE A 38 3.53 21.35 1.85
CA PHE A 38 4.24 20.10 2.04
C PHE A 38 3.27 18.93 2.29
N ALA A 39 2.27 19.14 3.14
CA ALA A 39 1.24 18.15 3.44
C ALA A 39 0.43 17.81 2.19
N PHE A 40 0.13 18.79 1.33
CA PHE A 40 -0.54 18.55 0.04
C PHE A 40 0.28 17.62 -0.88
N ALA A 41 1.59 17.86 -1.01
CA ALA A 41 2.48 16.98 -1.77
C ALA A 41 2.54 15.56 -1.18
N MET A 42 2.61 15.46 0.15
CA MET A 42 2.56 14.18 0.87
C MET A 42 1.22 13.46 0.67
N LEU A 43 0.10 14.19 0.63
CA LEU A 43 -1.24 13.64 0.46
C LEU A 43 -1.38 12.99 -0.92
N ILE A 44 -0.89 13.64 -1.98
CA ILE A 44 -0.82 13.03 -3.33
C ILE A 44 0.09 11.80 -3.33
N GLY A 45 1.27 11.88 -2.69
CA GLY A 45 2.20 10.75 -2.60
C GLY A 45 1.60 9.53 -1.89
N VAL A 46 0.89 9.74 -0.77
CA VAL A 46 0.23 8.67 -0.02
C VAL A 46 -0.94 8.09 -0.81
N VAL A 47 -1.74 8.91 -1.51
CA VAL A 47 -2.85 8.40 -2.33
C VAL A 47 -2.33 7.51 -3.47
N VAL A 48 -1.32 7.98 -4.22
CA VAL A 48 -0.70 7.20 -5.31
C VAL A 48 0.00 5.95 -4.77
N GLY A 49 0.74 6.06 -3.67
CA GLY A 49 1.44 4.94 -3.04
C GLY A 49 0.51 3.88 -2.45
N THR A 50 -0.61 4.29 -1.86
CA THR A 50 -1.63 3.39 -1.29
C THR A 50 -2.38 2.67 -2.41
N TYR A 51 -2.78 3.40 -3.47
CA TYR A 51 -3.42 2.79 -4.62
C TYR A 51 -2.50 1.80 -5.34
N SER A 52 -1.23 2.17 -5.56
CA SER A 52 -0.23 1.28 -6.15
C SER A 52 0.03 0.05 -5.28
N SER A 53 0.13 0.18 -3.96
CA SER A 53 0.44 -0.96 -3.12
C SER A 53 -0.74 -1.93 -2.99
N ILE A 54 -1.99 -1.44 -2.93
CA ILE A 54 -3.17 -2.31 -2.77
C ILE A 54 -3.57 -2.94 -4.11
N TYR A 55 -3.63 -2.14 -5.19
CA TYR A 55 -4.12 -2.59 -6.50
C TYR A 55 -3.04 -3.17 -7.41
N ILE A 56 -1.76 -2.82 -7.26
CA ILE A 56 -0.69 -3.44 -8.06
C ILE A 56 -0.10 -4.67 -7.34
N ALA A 57 0.06 -4.65 -6.01
CA ALA A 57 0.68 -5.78 -5.31
C ALA A 57 -0.24 -7.00 -5.23
N SER A 58 -1.55 -6.82 -5.03
CA SER A 58 -2.51 -7.94 -4.97
C SER A 58 -2.52 -8.82 -6.24
N PRO A 59 -2.67 -8.26 -7.46
CA PRO A 59 -2.58 -9.05 -8.69
C PRO A 59 -1.14 -9.46 -9.03
N ALA A 60 -0.11 -8.69 -8.66
CA ALA A 60 1.28 -9.08 -8.89
C ALA A 60 1.66 -10.35 -8.10
N VAL A 61 1.20 -10.46 -6.85
CA VAL A 61 1.40 -11.65 -6.02
C VAL A 61 0.59 -12.84 -6.56
N LEU A 62 -0.66 -12.63 -7.00
CA LEU A 62 -1.46 -13.68 -7.65
C LEU A 62 -0.85 -14.16 -8.97
N GLY A 63 -0.27 -13.24 -9.76
CA GLY A 63 0.45 -13.57 -11.00
C GLY A 63 1.71 -14.40 -10.73
N MET A 64 2.48 -14.03 -9.70
CA MET A 64 3.67 -14.78 -9.26
C MET A 64 3.30 -16.18 -8.77
N ASP A 65 2.22 -16.31 -7.99
CA ASP A 65 1.75 -17.60 -7.44
C ASP A 65 1.29 -18.55 -8.57
N ASN A 66 0.59 -18.03 -9.59
CA ASN A 66 0.21 -18.79 -10.78
C ASN A 66 1.42 -19.23 -11.62
N TYR A 67 2.45 -18.39 -11.75
CA TYR A 67 3.68 -18.73 -12.47
C TYR A 67 4.46 -19.85 -11.78
N LEU A 68 4.52 -19.82 -10.44
CA LEU A 68 5.17 -20.87 -9.64
C LEU A 68 4.38 -22.18 -9.66
N LYS A 69 3.04 -22.14 -9.57
CA LYS A 69 2.18 -23.33 -9.74
C LYS A 69 2.33 -23.99 -11.12
N SER A 70 2.42 -23.19 -12.18
CA SER A 70 2.59 -23.71 -13.55
C SER A 70 3.95 -24.38 -13.77
N ARG A 71 5.01 -23.98 -13.04
CA ARG A 71 6.31 -24.67 -13.09
C ARG A 71 6.36 -25.91 -12.22
N ALA A 72 5.62 -25.93 -11.11
CA ALA A 72 5.50 -27.10 -10.24
C ALA A 72 4.63 -28.22 -10.83
N GLN A 73 3.71 -27.92 -11.76
CA GLN A 73 2.95 -28.93 -12.52
C GLN A 73 3.66 -29.43 -13.78
N ALA A 74 4.70 -28.75 -14.24
CA ALA A 74 5.49 -29.13 -15.42
C ALA A 74 6.77 -29.93 -15.07
N ALA A 75 6.98 -30.24 -13.79
CA ALA A 75 8.06 -31.07 -13.26
C ALA A 75 7.47 -32.29 -12.55
#